data_AF-A0A9D6JDB0-F1
#
_entry.id   AF-A0A9D6JDB0-F1
#
_cell.length_a   1.000
_cell.length_b   1.000
_cell.length_c   1.000
_cell.angle_alpha   90.00
_cell.angle_beta   90.00
_cell.angle_gamma   90.00
#
_symmetry.space_group_name_H-M   'P 1'
#
loop_
_entity.id
_entity.type
_entity.pdbx_description
1 polymer ?
#
loop_
_entity_poly.entity_id
_entity_poly.type
_entity_poly.pdbx_seq_one_letter_code
_entity_poly.pdbx_strand_id
1 'polypeptide(L)'
;MRTRFLRRFSTMSAGLWVAAALLLGTGVTYIIEQRMLERTSIATLDYYQSLTRYLITDEDFVRPKTGEAYERFDAAIRRNFLTPRVFSVKIYDREGTLTYYSLDRTQVGRRFPDNPDLQKALTGQIVLELSDLRKGEHAAERQSGQGRLLEV
;
A
#
# COMPACT_ATOMS: atom_id res chain seq x y z
N MET A 1 22.99 -16.40 -52.78
CA MET A 1 22.78 -15.05 -52.22
C MET A 1 21.40 -14.82 -51.54
N ARG A 2 20.30 -15.46 -51.98
CA ARG A 2 18.93 -15.25 -51.41
C ARG A 2 18.79 -15.54 -49.89
N THR A 3 19.51 -16.51 -49.33
CA THR A 3 19.36 -16.93 -47.92
C THR A 3 19.93 -15.91 -46.91
N ARG A 4 20.96 -15.14 -47.27
CA ARG A 4 21.50 -14.08 -46.40
C ARG A 4 20.55 -12.87 -46.29
N PHE A 5 19.82 -12.55 -47.36
CA PHE A 5 18.82 -11.47 -47.35
C PHE A 5 17.59 -11.84 -46.50
N LEU A 6 17.03 -13.03 -46.71
CA LEU A 6 15.90 -13.54 -45.93
C LEU A 6 16.23 -13.66 -44.44
N ARG A 7 17.44 -14.10 -44.10
CA ARG A 7 17.88 -14.23 -42.70
C ARG A 7 18.08 -12.87 -42.02
N ARG A 8 18.67 -11.87 -42.70
CA ARG A 8 18.81 -10.50 -42.17
C ARG A 8 17.46 -9.81 -41.97
N PHE A 9 16.57 -9.95 -42.95
CA PHE A 9 15.22 -9.42 -42.88
C PHE A 9 14.44 -10.03 -41.70
N SER A 10 14.52 -11.35 -41.52
CA SER A 10 13.87 -12.06 -40.40
C SER A 10 14.41 -11.63 -39.03
N THR A 11 15.72 -11.46 -38.87
CA THR A 11 16.29 -10.97 -37.61
C THR A 11 15.91 -9.52 -37.29
N MET A 12 15.78 -8.66 -38.31
CA MET A 12 15.37 -7.26 -38.11
C MET A 12 13.88 -7.16 -37.74
N SER A 13 13.01 -7.94 -38.39
CA SER A 13 11.58 -7.96 -38.06
C SER A 13 11.34 -8.60 -36.69
N ALA A 14 12.06 -9.65 -36.32
CA ALA A 14 12.00 -10.24 -34.99
C ALA A 14 12.44 -9.23 -33.90
N GLY A 15 13.52 -8.48 -34.13
CA GLY A 15 13.96 -7.43 -33.22
C GLY A 15 12.93 -6.31 -33.07
N LEU A 16 12.29 -5.91 -34.17
CA LEU A 16 11.21 -4.92 -34.15
C LEU A 16 10.01 -5.38 -33.32
N TRP A 17 9.61 -6.66 -33.48
CA TRP A 17 8.52 -7.24 -32.70
C TRP A 17 8.84 -7.31 -31.20
N VAL A 18 10.06 -7.69 -30.83
CA VAL A 18 10.49 -7.69 -29.42
C VAL A 18 10.49 -6.28 -28.85
N ALA A 19 11.01 -5.31 -29.59
CA ALA A 19 11.00 -3.90 -29.17
C ALA A 19 9.57 -3.36 -29.00
N ALA A 20 8.68 -3.66 -29.96
CA ALA A 20 7.28 -3.29 -29.89
C ALA A 20 6.57 -3.96 -28.70
N ALA A 21 6.82 -5.25 -28.45
CA ALA A 21 6.27 -5.97 -27.31
C ALA A 21 6.75 -5.38 -25.96
N LEU A 22 8.02 -5.02 -25.84
CA LEU A 22 8.56 -4.38 -24.64
C LEU A 22 7.97 -2.98 -24.42
N LEU A 23 7.86 -2.17 -25.49
CA LEU A 23 7.24 -0.84 -25.42
C LEU A 23 5.77 -0.93 -25.02
N LEU A 24 5.02 -1.84 -25.63
CA LEU A 24 3.60 -2.04 -25.30
C LEU A 24 3.45 -2.62 -23.89
N GLY A 25 4.26 -3.60 -23.51
CA GLY A 25 4.22 -4.20 -22.17
C GLY A 25 4.46 -3.16 -21.08
N THR A 26 5.55 -2.38 -21.20
CA THR A 26 5.88 -1.33 -20.23
C THR A 26 4.85 -0.20 -20.21
N GLY A 27 4.35 0.22 -21.37
CA GLY A 27 3.32 1.26 -21.48
C GLY A 27 1.98 0.85 -20.86
N VAL A 28 1.52 -0.39 -21.12
CA VAL A 28 0.28 -0.92 -20.54
C VAL A 28 0.40 -1.03 -19.03
N THR A 29 1.53 -1.51 -18.50
CA THR A 29 1.77 -1.57 -17.05
C THR A 29 1.65 -0.19 -16.42
N TYR A 30 2.26 0.84 -17.03
CA TYR A 30 2.21 2.21 -16.52
C TYR A 30 0.78 2.79 -16.52
N ILE A 31 0.01 2.54 -17.58
CA ILE A 31 -1.39 2.98 -17.68
C ILE A 31 -2.27 2.29 -16.64
N ILE A 32 -2.08 0.98 -16.42
CA ILE A 32 -2.85 0.22 -15.43
C ILE A 32 -2.55 0.73 -14.02
N GLU A 33 -1.29 0.99 -13.71
CA GLU A 33 -0.87 1.52 -12.41
C GLU A 33 -1.54 2.87 -12.12
N GLN A 34 -1.52 3.80 -13.08
CA GLN A 34 -2.20 5.10 -12.92
C GLN A 34 -3.74 4.97 -12.81
N ARG A 35 -4.36 4.10 -13.61
CA ARG A 35 -5.83 3.95 -13.64
C ARG A 35 -6.40 3.19 -12.44
N MET A 36 -5.66 2.22 -11.90
CA MET A 36 -6.05 1.47 -10.70
C MET A 36 -6.01 2.35 -9.45
N LEU A 37 -5.04 3.27 -9.36
CA LEU A 37 -4.90 4.23 -8.26
C LEU A 37 -6.09 5.20 -8.18
N GLU A 38 -6.64 5.63 -9.31
CA GLU A 38 -7.78 6.56 -9.33
C GLU A 38 -9.13 5.91 -9.03
N ARG A 39 -9.41 4.71 -9.55
CA ARG A 39 -10.78 4.14 -9.56
C ARG A 39 -11.11 3.21 -8.41
N THR A 40 -10.14 2.44 -7.90
CA THR A 40 -10.38 1.50 -6.80
C THR A 40 -10.41 2.22 -5.44
N SER A 41 -9.76 3.37 -5.37
CA SER A 41 -9.46 4.08 -4.13
C SER A 41 -10.60 4.91 -3.56
N ILE A 42 -11.37 5.62 -4.39
CA ILE A 42 -12.41 6.56 -3.90
C ILE A 42 -13.48 5.81 -3.11
N ALA A 43 -13.94 4.65 -3.61
CA ALA A 43 -14.97 3.87 -2.93
C ALA A 43 -14.47 3.23 -1.61
N THR A 44 -13.18 2.88 -1.53
CA THR A 44 -12.59 2.27 -0.34
C THR A 44 -12.26 3.31 0.73
N LEU A 45 -11.76 4.48 0.33
CA LEU A 45 -11.52 5.63 1.22
C LEU A 45 -12.80 6.11 1.90
N ASP A 46 -13.86 6.33 1.13
CA ASP A 46 -15.13 6.82 1.68
C ASP A 46 -15.73 5.84 2.68
N TYR A 47 -15.62 4.53 2.40
CA TYR A 47 -16.01 3.47 3.32
C TYR A 47 -15.23 3.56 4.64
N TYR A 48 -13.90 3.62 4.59
CA TYR A 48 -13.08 3.66 5.79
C TYR A 48 -13.21 4.98 6.56
N GLN A 49 -13.35 6.12 5.89
CA GLN A 49 -13.60 7.41 6.54
C GLN A 49 -14.95 7.46 7.25
N SER A 50 -15.98 6.85 6.65
CA SER A 50 -17.29 6.71 7.29
C SER A 50 -17.21 5.80 8.51
N LEU A 51 -16.50 4.68 8.37
CA LEU A 51 -16.34 3.68 9.42
C LEU A 51 -15.55 4.22 10.62
N THR A 52 -14.46 4.95 10.38
CA THR A 52 -13.66 5.60 11.43
C THR A 52 -14.49 6.61 12.22
N ARG A 53 -15.29 7.45 11.54
CA ARG A 53 -16.17 8.44 12.19
C ARG A 53 -17.23 7.82 13.10
N TYR A 54 -17.70 6.62 12.76
CA TYR A 54 -18.78 5.97 13.50
C TYR A 54 -18.30 5.02 14.59
N LEU A 55 -17.13 4.39 14.41
CA LEU A 55 -16.68 3.30 15.27
C LEU A 55 -15.54 3.66 16.22
N ILE A 56 -14.82 4.76 15.99
CA ILE A 56 -13.64 5.08 16.79
C ILE A 56 -13.78 6.48 17.39
N THR A 57 -13.65 6.55 18.72
CA THR A 57 -13.67 7.82 19.44
C THR A 57 -12.27 8.44 19.48
N ASP A 58 -12.17 9.77 19.56
CA ASP A 58 -10.88 10.46 19.60
C ASP A 58 -9.96 9.93 20.72
N GLU A 59 -10.54 9.54 21.87
CA GLU A 59 -9.80 8.97 23.01
C GLU A 59 -9.09 7.65 22.69
N ASP A 60 -9.57 6.91 21.68
CA ASP A 60 -8.94 5.65 21.26
C ASP A 60 -7.59 5.84 20.56
N PHE A 61 -7.31 7.06 20.09
CA PHE A 61 -6.13 7.39 19.30
C PHE A 61 -5.04 8.14 20.07
N VAL A 62 -5.33 8.65 21.27
CA VAL A 62 -4.39 9.52 22.01
C VAL A 62 -3.26 8.74 22.67
N ARG A 63 -3.49 7.48 23.06
CA ARG A 63 -2.48 6.66 23.74
C ARG A 63 -2.55 5.20 23.31
N PRO A 64 -1.39 4.52 23.18
CA PRO A 64 -1.37 3.07 22.99
C PRO A 64 -2.16 2.38 24.10
N LYS A 65 -3.14 1.56 23.69
CA LYS A 65 -3.92 0.76 24.63
C LYS A 65 -3.07 -0.41 25.14
N THR A 66 -3.28 -0.81 26.39
CA THR A 66 -2.56 -1.93 27.02
C THR A 66 -3.53 -2.91 27.68
N GLY A 67 -3.08 -4.16 27.87
CA GLY A 67 -3.88 -5.21 28.51
C GLY A 67 -5.21 -5.45 27.80
N GLU A 68 -6.28 -5.65 28.58
CA GLU A 68 -7.61 -6.00 28.07
C GLU A 68 -8.20 -4.94 27.11
N ALA A 69 -7.92 -3.66 27.35
CA ALA A 69 -8.37 -2.59 26.48
C ALA A 69 -7.76 -2.68 25.07
N TYR A 70 -6.51 -3.15 24.96
CA TYR A 70 -5.90 -3.41 23.66
C TYR A 70 -6.59 -4.57 22.95
N GLU A 71 -6.85 -5.68 23.64
CA GLU A 71 -7.46 -6.86 23.01
C GLU A 71 -8.88 -6.58 22.51
N ARG A 72 -9.67 -5.81 23.26
CA ARG A 72 -11.01 -5.36 22.82
C ARG A 72 -10.92 -4.46 21.58
N PHE A 73 -9.93 -3.56 21.56
CA PHE A 73 -9.70 -2.66 20.44
C PHE A 73 -9.20 -3.43 19.20
N ASP A 74 -8.24 -4.33 19.36
CA ASP A 74 -7.74 -5.21 18.29
C ASP A 74 -8.88 -6.04 17.71
N ALA A 75 -9.71 -6.68 18.54
CA ALA A 75 -10.87 -7.43 18.06
C ALA A 75 -11.86 -6.55 17.28
N ALA A 76 -12.07 -5.30 17.69
CA ALA A 76 -12.90 -4.35 16.96
C ALA A 76 -12.27 -3.95 15.61
N ILE A 77 -10.97 -3.65 15.59
CA ILE A 77 -10.28 -3.30 14.34
C ILE A 77 -10.27 -4.48 13.37
N ARG A 78 -9.93 -5.68 13.83
CA ARG A 78 -9.92 -6.89 13.00
C ARG A 78 -11.30 -7.20 12.40
N ARG A 79 -12.36 -7.07 13.20
CA ARG A 79 -13.73 -7.36 12.74
C ARG A 79 -14.22 -6.36 11.70
N ASN A 80 -13.90 -5.08 11.87
CA ASN A 80 -14.51 -4.01 11.07
C ASN A 80 -13.62 -3.52 9.93
N PHE A 81 -12.29 -3.57 10.08
CA PHE A 81 -11.34 -2.97 9.13
C PHE A 81 -10.54 -4.00 8.33
N LEU A 82 -10.15 -5.13 8.93
CA LEU A 82 -9.45 -6.22 8.22
C LEU A 82 -10.43 -7.07 7.41
N THR A 83 -10.76 -6.58 6.22
CA THR A 83 -11.48 -7.35 5.21
C THR A 83 -10.50 -8.23 4.42
N PRO A 84 -10.97 -9.21 3.62
CA PRO A 84 -10.09 -10.02 2.76
C PRO A 84 -9.24 -9.22 1.76
N ARG A 85 -9.56 -7.93 1.54
CA ARG A 85 -8.83 -7.02 0.66
C ARG A 85 -7.87 -6.10 1.40
N VAL A 86 -7.90 -6.08 2.74
CA VAL A 86 -7.00 -5.28 3.57
C VAL A 86 -6.01 -6.19 4.25
N PHE A 87 -4.75 -6.02 3.87
CA PHE A 87 -3.65 -6.83 4.37
C PHE A 87 -3.25 -6.42 5.80
N SER A 88 -3.20 -5.12 6.08
CA SER A 88 -2.82 -4.61 7.39
C SER A 88 -3.41 -3.24 7.67
N VAL A 89 -3.51 -2.90 8.95
CA VAL A 89 -3.96 -1.59 9.43
C VAL A 89 -2.96 -1.07 10.44
N LYS A 90 -2.48 0.16 10.22
CA LYS A 90 -1.65 0.93 11.14
C LYS A 90 -2.40 2.18 11.54
N ILE A 91 -2.26 2.57 12.80
CA ILE A 91 -2.87 3.77 13.34
C ILE A 91 -1.79 4.57 14.04
N TYR A 92 -1.75 5.87 13.75
CA TYR A 92 -0.78 6.81 14.28
C TYR A 92 -1.47 7.88 15.13
N ASP A 93 -0.80 8.35 16.17
CA ASP A 93 -1.21 9.58 16.86
C ASP A 93 -0.84 10.82 16.04
N ARG A 94 -1.24 12.01 16.51
CA ARG A 94 -0.98 13.29 15.82
C ARG A 94 0.51 13.63 15.76
N GLU A 95 1.31 13.04 16.64
CA GLU A 95 2.75 13.17 16.73
C GLU A 95 3.49 12.14 15.84
N GLY A 96 2.76 11.32 15.08
CA GLY A 96 3.32 10.32 14.17
C GLY A 96 3.86 9.06 14.85
N THR A 97 3.46 8.81 16.10
CA THR A 97 3.77 7.58 16.84
C THR A 97 2.78 6.49 16.47
N LEU A 98 3.26 5.30 16.15
CA LEU A 98 2.42 4.13 15.87
C LEU A 98 1.71 3.70 17.16
N THR A 99 0.38 3.83 17.23
CA THR A 99 -0.43 3.47 18.41
C THR A 99 -1.07 2.08 18.28
N TYR A 100 -1.28 1.61 17.05
CA TYR A 100 -1.79 0.27 16.79
C TYR A 100 -1.24 -0.27 15.48
N TYR A 101 -0.93 -1.58 15.46
CA TYR A 101 -0.57 -2.30 14.26
C TYR A 101 -1.13 -3.72 14.26
N SER A 102 -1.86 -4.07 13.19
CA SER A 102 -2.54 -5.36 13.08
C SER A 102 -1.61 -6.57 12.85
N LEU A 103 -0.39 -6.36 12.33
CA LEU A 103 0.55 -7.44 12.04
C LEU A 103 1.60 -7.62 13.14
N ASP A 104 2.12 -6.54 13.69
CA ASP A 104 3.23 -6.61 14.63
C ASP A 104 3.12 -5.54 15.73
N ARG A 105 2.61 -5.98 16.88
CA ARG A 105 2.47 -5.13 18.07
C ARG A 105 3.81 -4.63 18.60
N THR A 106 4.93 -5.30 18.32
CA THR A 106 6.25 -4.91 18.85
C THR A 106 6.72 -3.57 18.31
N GLN A 107 6.13 -3.08 17.22
CA GLN A 107 6.45 -1.79 16.64
C GLN A 107 5.63 -0.63 17.23
N VAL A 108 4.59 -0.90 18.00
CA VAL A 108 3.78 0.13 18.67
C VAL A 108 4.67 0.96 19.59
N GLY A 109 4.51 2.29 19.54
CA GLY A 109 5.34 3.27 20.24
C GLY A 109 6.51 3.81 19.42
N ARG A 110 6.77 3.26 18.22
CA ARG A 110 7.81 3.76 17.31
C ARG A 110 7.30 4.91 16.44
N ARG A 111 8.24 5.72 15.93
CA ARG A 111 8.00 6.72 14.89
C ARG A 111 8.77 6.34 13.62
N PHE A 112 8.27 6.80 12.48
CA PHE A 112 8.86 6.53 11.16
C PHE A 112 9.06 7.85 10.39
N PRO A 113 10.10 8.63 10.74
CA PRO A 113 10.38 9.91 10.10
C PRO A 113 10.82 9.73 8.63
N ASP A 114 11.21 8.52 8.23
CA ASP A 114 11.56 8.13 6.87
C ASP A 114 10.35 7.89 5.96
N ASN A 115 9.12 7.99 6.47
CA ASN A 115 7.90 7.86 5.68
C ASN A 115 7.34 9.24 5.27
N PRO A 116 7.63 9.74 4.05
CA PRO A 116 7.13 11.04 3.59
C PRO A 116 5.60 11.07 3.41
N ASP A 117 4.97 9.93 3.16
CA ASP A 117 3.52 9.85 2.96
C ASP A 117 2.78 9.91 4.29
N LEU A 118 3.36 9.33 5.36
CA LEU A 118 2.89 9.57 6.71
C LEU A 118 2.96 11.06 7.07
N GLN A 119 4.05 11.75 6.71
CA GLN A 119 4.15 13.19 6.99
C GLN A 119 3.08 14.00 6.28
N LYS A 120 2.78 13.70 5.00
CA LYS A 120 1.65 14.31 4.29
C LYS A 120 0.31 13.96 4.95
N ALA A 121 0.11 12.70 5.35
CA ALA A 121 -1.11 12.25 6.02
C ALA A 121 -1.37 12.98 7.35
N LEU A 122 -0.31 13.23 8.13
CA LEU A 122 -0.39 14.01 9.37
C LEU A 122 -0.80 15.47 9.13
N THR A 123 -0.61 16.01 7.92
CA THR A 123 -1.14 17.34 7.53
C THR A 123 -2.60 17.32 7.08
N GLY A 124 -3.27 16.17 7.15
CA GLY A 124 -4.66 15.98 6.74
C GLY A 124 -4.82 15.65 5.25
N GLN A 125 -3.73 15.36 4.53
CA GLN A 125 -3.80 14.92 3.14
C GLN A 125 -4.08 13.43 3.07
N ILE A 126 -4.97 13.01 2.19
CA ILE A 126 -5.13 11.58 1.88
C ILE A 126 -4.04 11.22 0.86
N VAL A 127 -3.22 10.21 1.17
CA VAL A 127 -2.11 9.80 0.31
C VAL A 127 -2.32 8.37 -0.13
N LEU A 128 -2.13 8.11 -1.41
CA LEU A 128 -2.22 6.77 -1.96
C LEU A 128 -0.95 6.44 -2.69
N GLU A 129 -0.39 5.29 -2.38
CA GLU A 129 0.86 4.84 -2.96
C GLU A 129 0.86 3.33 -3.18
N LEU A 130 1.33 2.89 -4.35
CA LEU A 130 1.66 1.49 -4.56
C LEU A 130 3.07 1.22 -4.04
N SER A 131 3.15 0.97 -2.73
CA SER A 131 4.36 0.74 -1.96
C SER A 131 5.10 -0.51 -2.38
N ASP A 132 6.42 -0.41 -2.38
CA ASP A 132 7.37 -1.50 -2.58
C ASP A 132 7.93 -2.04 -1.25
N LEU A 133 7.33 -1.62 -0.14
CA LEU A 133 7.64 -2.07 1.22
C LEU A 133 9.07 -1.74 1.67
N ARG A 134 9.75 -0.77 1.07
CA ARG A 134 11.14 -0.40 1.45
C ARG A 134 11.22 0.49 2.69
N LYS A 135 10.15 1.20 3.07
CA LYS A 135 10.12 2.06 4.26
C LYS A 135 10.35 1.26 5.56
N GLY A 136 10.88 1.92 6.58
CA GLY A 136 11.23 1.31 7.87
C GLY A 136 10.04 0.65 8.56
N GLU A 137 8.85 1.22 8.41
CA GLU A 137 7.60 0.70 8.99
C GLU A 137 7.10 -0.62 8.37
N HIS A 138 7.65 -1.05 7.22
CA HIS A 138 7.17 -2.25 6.51
C HIS A 138 7.90 -3.54 6.92
N ALA A 139 8.57 -3.54 8.06
CA ALA A 139 9.40 -4.68 8.46
C ALA A 139 8.62 -5.99 8.58
N ALA A 140 7.36 -5.93 9.01
CA ALA A 140 6.49 -7.11 9.15
C ALA A 140 5.88 -7.53 7.79
N GLU A 141 5.49 -6.57 6.95
CA GLU A 141 4.93 -6.82 5.62
C GLU A 141 5.96 -7.44 4.68
N ARG A 142 7.24 -7.04 4.79
CA ARG A 142 8.32 -7.68 4.04
C ARG A 142 8.47 -9.17 4.37
N GLN A 143 8.21 -9.54 5.62
CA GLN A 143 8.31 -10.93 6.05
C GLN A 143 7.14 -11.79 5.58
N SER A 144 6.01 -11.19 5.17
CA SER A 144 4.84 -11.93 4.71
C SER A 144 4.91 -12.37 3.24
N GLY A 145 6.02 -12.06 2.54
CA GLY A 145 6.22 -12.44 1.13
C GLY A 145 5.45 -11.59 0.11
N GLN A 146 4.86 -10.47 0.53
CA GLN A 146 4.22 -9.54 -0.39
C GLN A 146 5.27 -8.71 -1.13
N GLY A 147 5.12 -8.56 -2.45
CA GLY A 147 6.06 -7.79 -3.27
C GLY A 147 5.73 -6.30 -3.33
N ARG A 148 4.43 -5.95 -3.38
CA ARG A 148 3.91 -4.58 -3.41
C ARG A 148 2.56 -4.55 -2.74
N LEU A 149 2.23 -3.45 -2.04
CA LEU A 149 0.93 -3.23 -1.43
C LEU A 149 0.43 -1.83 -1.79
N LEU A 150 -0.89 -1.70 -1.95
CA LEU A 150 -1.52 -0.38 -2.05
C LEU A 150 -1.71 0.17 -0.64
N GLU A 151 -1.06 1.29 -0.36
CA GLU A 151 -1.19 2.08 0.85
C GLU A 151 -2.17 3.23 0.63
N VAL A 152 -2.93 3.54 1.68
CA VAL A 152 -4.01 4.52 1.73
C VAL A 152 -3.96 5.23 3.07
#